data_AF-A0A527IUK3-F1
#
_entry.id   AF-A0A527IUK3-F1
#
_cell.length_a   1.000
_cell.length_b   1.000
_cell.length_c   1.000
_cell.angle_alpha   90.00
_cell.angle_beta   90.00
_cell.angle_gamma   90.00
#
_symmetry.space_group_name_H-M   'P 1'
#
loop_
_entity.id
_entity.type
_entity.pdbx_description
1 polymer ?
#
loop_
_entity_poly.entity_id
_entity_poly.type
_entity_poly.pdbx_seq_one_letter_code
_entity_poly.pdbx_strand_id
1 'polypeptide(L)'
;MEGEHERTIGARAAEEHHADIYGEDGAVLSSFLARIGAAIADRDTLTLKHEVDDLHQSELGDLLEALHPEQRHALVELLGADFDFSSLTEVDEAIRMEIVDSLPNAQIAQAVQELDSDDAVYILEDLEKEDQDEILSQLPFTERIRLRRSLDYPE
;
A
#
# COMPACT_ATOMS: atom_id res chain seq x y z
N MET A 1 -25.89 14.41 30.77
CA MET A 1 -25.75 15.20 29.54
C MET A 1 -24.29 15.56 29.45
N GLU A 2 -23.55 14.86 28.59
CA GLU A 2 -22.20 15.20 28.08
C GLU A 2 -21.67 13.90 27.46
N GLY A 3 -21.56 13.88 26.13
CA GLY A 3 -21.15 12.68 25.39
C GLY A 3 -21.40 12.71 23.87
N GLU A 4 -21.86 13.83 23.30
CA GLU A 4 -22.28 13.88 21.89
C GLU A 4 -21.47 14.86 21.01
N HIS A 5 -20.39 15.47 21.50
CA HIS A 5 -19.69 16.55 20.76
C HIS A 5 -18.32 16.18 20.15
N GLU A 6 -17.83 14.95 20.32
CA GLU A 6 -16.51 14.56 19.78
C GLU A 6 -16.55 13.81 18.45
N ARG A 7 -17.74 13.40 17.97
CA ARG A 7 -17.88 12.59 16.74
C ARG A 7 -18.10 13.38 15.45
N THR A 8 -18.29 14.69 15.51
CA THR A 8 -18.65 15.52 14.35
C THR A 8 -17.46 16.20 13.66
N ILE A 9 -16.29 16.27 14.31
CA ILE A 9 -15.12 16.96 13.74
C ILE A 9 -14.33 16.04 12.81
N GLY A 10 -14.16 14.76 13.18
CA GLY A 10 -13.40 13.79 12.38
C GLY A 10 -14.08 13.42 11.05
N ALA A 11 -15.41 13.30 11.04
CA ALA A 11 -16.15 12.97 9.81
C ALA A 11 -15.99 14.06 8.73
N ARG A 12 -16.03 15.33 9.13
CA ARG A 12 -15.90 16.45 8.19
C ARG A 12 -14.49 16.57 7.60
N ALA A 13 -13.44 16.33 8.39
CA ALA A 13 -12.07 16.35 7.90
C ALA A 13 -11.81 15.20 6.92
N ALA A 14 -12.33 14.01 7.19
CA ALA A 14 -12.28 12.87 6.27
C ALA A 14 -13.07 13.14 4.98
N GLU A 15 -14.25 13.77 5.07
CA GLU A 15 -15.05 14.18 3.90
C GLU A 15 -14.34 15.26 3.05
N GLU A 16 -13.63 16.20 3.68
CA GLU A 16 -12.85 17.24 2.98
C GLU A 16 -11.60 16.63 2.30
N HIS A 17 -10.89 15.69 2.96
CA HIS A 17 -9.75 14.99 2.38
C HIS A 17 -10.14 14.09 1.21
N HIS A 18 -11.24 13.33 1.35
CA HIS A 18 -11.79 12.49 0.28
C HIS A 18 -12.19 13.33 -0.95
N ALA A 19 -12.77 14.52 -0.74
CA ALA A 19 -13.13 15.42 -1.84
C ALA A 19 -11.92 16.03 -2.57
N ASP A 20 -10.74 16.03 -1.95
CA ASP A 20 -9.47 16.46 -2.57
C ASP A 20 -8.75 15.33 -3.32
N ILE A 21 -9.18 14.09 -3.14
CA ILE A 21 -8.67 12.88 -3.81
C ILE A 21 -9.59 12.45 -4.95
N TYR A 22 -10.91 12.44 -4.74
CA TYR A 22 -11.88 11.89 -5.68
C TYR A 22 -12.77 12.95 -6.35
N GLY A 23 -13.05 12.75 -7.63
CA GLY A 23 -14.01 13.54 -8.39
C GLY A 23 -15.46 13.13 -8.12
N GLU A 24 -16.40 13.87 -8.71
CA GLU A 24 -17.85 13.57 -8.61
C GLU A 24 -18.22 12.20 -9.20
N ASP A 25 -17.35 11.63 -10.04
CA ASP A 25 -17.49 10.31 -10.66
C ASP A 25 -16.81 9.18 -9.87
N GLY A 26 -16.18 9.48 -8.73
CA GLY A 26 -15.44 8.52 -7.93
C GLY A 26 -14.07 8.14 -8.49
N ALA A 27 -13.59 8.82 -9.53
CA ALA A 27 -12.24 8.65 -10.05
C ALA A 27 -11.25 9.53 -9.29
N VAL A 28 -9.99 9.09 -9.21
CA VAL A 28 -8.91 9.90 -8.64
C VAL A 28 -8.74 11.19 -9.44
N LEU A 29 -8.76 12.33 -8.76
CA LEU A 29 -8.67 13.66 -9.35
C LEU A 29 -7.36 13.84 -10.10
N SER A 30 -7.45 14.37 -11.31
CA SER A 30 -6.25 14.71 -12.10
C SER A 30 -5.36 15.76 -11.40
N SER A 31 -5.94 16.62 -10.56
CA SER A 31 -5.18 17.57 -9.74
C SER A 31 -4.36 16.87 -8.66
N PHE A 32 -4.89 15.81 -8.04
CA PHE A 32 -4.16 14.99 -7.08
C PHE A 32 -3.05 14.18 -7.77
N LEU A 33 -3.37 13.49 -8.87
CA LEU A 33 -2.37 12.77 -9.67
C LEU A 33 -1.24 13.67 -10.18
N ALA A 34 -1.55 14.91 -10.57
CA ALA A 34 -0.55 15.89 -10.96
C ALA A 34 0.36 16.30 -9.80
N ARG A 35 -0.17 16.44 -8.57
CA ARG A 35 0.63 16.72 -7.37
C ARG A 35 1.56 15.56 -7.05
N ILE A 36 1.04 14.34 -6.99
CA ILE A 36 1.83 13.11 -6.74
C ILE A 36 2.89 12.95 -7.82
N GLY A 37 2.52 13.08 -9.10
CA GLY A 37 3.44 12.98 -10.23
C GLY A 37 4.56 14.03 -10.18
N ALA A 38 4.26 15.27 -9.77
CA ALA A 38 5.27 16.31 -9.59
C ALA A 38 6.22 15.97 -8.42
N ALA A 39 5.68 15.53 -7.27
CA ALA A 39 6.49 15.13 -6.12
C ALA A 39 7.39 13.92 -6.44
N ILE A 40 6.91 12.94 -7.22
CA ILE A 40 7.75 11.84 -7.75
C ILE A 40 8.87 12.38 -8.64
N ALA A 41 8.54 13.25 -9.59
CA ALA A 41 9.51 13.81 -10.53
C ALA A 41 10.62 14.62 -9.83
N ASP A 42 10.25 15.36 -8.79
CA ASP A 42 11.17 16.15 -7.98
C ASP A 42 11.87 15.32 -6.88
N ARG A 43 11.50 14.03 -6.74
CA ARG A 43 11.91 13.13 -5.64
C ARG A 43 11.65 13.75 -4.25
N ASP A 44 10.56 14.49 -4.12
CA ASP A 44 10.14 15.12 -2.87
C ASP A 44 9.45 14.10 -1.95
N THR A 45 10.26 13.32 -1.24
CA THR A 45 9.78 12.28 -0.32
C THR A 45 8.98 12.84 0.85
N LEU A 46 9.19 14.11 1.22
CA LEU A 46 8.46 14.74 2.32
C LEU A 46 7.02 15.02 1.90
N THR A 47 6.83 15.59 0.71
CA THR A 47 5.49 15.78 0.14
C THR A 47 4.82 14.44 -0.13
N LEU A 48 5.53 13.47 -0.73
CA LEU A 48 4.93 12.15 -0.96
C LEU A 48 4.45 11.51 0.32
N LYS A 49 5.29 11.49 1.37
CA LYS A 49 4.90 10.97 2.67
C LYS A 49 3.66 11.69 3.21
N HIS A 50 3.66 13.02 3.21
CA HIS A 50 2.52 13.79 3.72
C HIS A 50 1.22 13.50 2.95
N GLU A 51 1.27 13.36 1.63
CA GLU A 51 0.07 13.08 0.83
C GLU A 51 -0.44 11.63 0.98
N VAL A 52 0.42 10.68 1.38
CA VAL A 52 0.02 9.26 1.55
C VAL A 52 -0.23 8.84 3.01
N ASP A 53 0.32 9.55 4.00
CA ASP A 53 0.23 9.19 5.44
C ASP A 53 -1.22 9.18 5.95
N ASP A 54 -2.06 10.05 5.39
CA ASP A 54 -3.48 10.17 5.73
C ASP A 54 -4.40 9.35 4.80
N LEU A 55 -3.86 8.61 3.83
CA LEU A 55 -4.67 7.78 2.92
C LEU A 55 -5.04 6.45 3.57
N HIS A 56 -6.29 6.03 3.36
CA HIS A 56 -6.68 4.65 3.60
C HIS A 56 -6.04 3.70 2.57
N GLN A 57 -5.91 2.42 2.94
CA GLN A 57 -5.37 1.35 2.08
C GLN A 57 -6.03 1.32 0.70
N SER A 58 -7.35 1.47 0.65
CA SER A 58 -8.11 1.51 -0.61
C SER A 58 -7.82 2.77 -1.44
N GLU A 59 -7.58 3.92 -0.80
CA GLU A 59 -7.28 5.17 -1.49
C GLU A 59 -5.86 5.18 -2.07
N LEU A 60 -4.90 4.60 -1.33
CA LEU A 60 -3.56 4.36 -1.85
C LEU A 60 -3.59 3.31 -2.98
N GLY A 61 -4.45 2.29 -2.87
CA GLY A 61 -4.73 1.33 -3.94
C GLY A 61 -5.21 2.03 -5.22
N ASP A 62 -6.29 2.81 -5.13
CA ASP A 62 -6.83 3.59 -6.25
C ASP A 62 -5.79 4.54 -6.87
N LEU A 63 -4.96 5.17 -6.04
CA LEU A 63 -3.84 6.00 -6.51
C LEU A 63 -2.84 5.18 -7.32
N LEU A 64 -2.44 4.00 -6.85
CA LEU A 64 -1.54 3.11 -7.58
C LEU A 64 -2.16 2.71 -8.91
N GLU A 65 -3.44 2.37 -8.96
CA GLU A 65 -4.13 2.02 -10.21
C GLU A 65 -4.14 3.16 -11.23
N ALA A 66 -4.39 4.39 -10.76
CA ALA A 66 -4.44 5.58 -11.58
C ALA A 66 -3.06 6.07 -12.06
N LEU A 67 -1.97 5.71 -11.38
CA LEU A 67 -0.60 6.06 -11.78
C LEU A 67 -0.09 5.21 -12.94
N HIS A 68 0.82 5.77 -13.73
CA HIS A 68 1.56 5.01 -14.73
C HIS A 68 2.56 4.03 -14.06
N PRO A 69 2.89 2.89 -14.70
CA PRO A 69 3.83 1.89 -14.15
C PRO A 69 5.11 2.47 -13.57
N GLU A 70 5.77 3.37 -14.31
CA GLU A 70 7.03 3.98 -13.87
C GLU A 70 6.86 4.85 -12.62
N GLN A 71 5.69 5.46 -12.45
CA GLN A 71 5.36 6.27 -11.28
C GLN A 71 5.03 5.40 -10.07
N ARG A 72 4.39 4.24 -10.25
CA ARG A 72 4.13 3.28 -9.16
C ARG A 72 5.43 2.79 -8.54
N HIS A 73 6.36 2.31 -9.37
CA HIS A 73 7.67 1.87 -8.90
C HIS A 73 8.42 3.00 -8.20
N ALA A 74 8.42 4.20 -8.78
CA ALA A 74 9.08 5.35 -8.18
C ALA A 74 8.43 5.75 -6.84
N LEU A 75 7.11 5.69 -6.71
CA LEU A 75 6.40 5.98 -5.47
C LEU A 75 6.82 5.00 -4.36
N VAL A 76 6.80 3.70 -4.65
CA VAL A 76 7.17 2.64 -3.70
C VAL A 76 8.65 2.74 -3.31
N GLU A 77 9.55 3.02 -4.27
CA GLU A 77 10.98 3.23 -4.00
C GLU A 77 11.21 4.46 -3.11
N LEU A 78 10.54 5.57 -3.40
CA LEU A 78 10.73 6.85 -2.71
C LEU A 78 10.19 6.82 -1.28
N LEU A 79 9.07 6.13 -1.05
CA LEU A 79 8.48 5.96 0.28
C LEU A 79 9.23 4.87 1.08
N GLY A 80 9.67 3.80 0.42
CA GLY A 80 10.45 2.73 1.06
C GLY A 80 9.70 2.11 2.24
N ALA A 81 10.22 2.30 3.46
CA ALA A 81 9.59 1.80 4.68
C ALA A 81 8.33 2.59 5.11
N ASP A 82 8.14 3.80 4.57
CA ASP A 82 6.93 4.59 4.81
C ASP A 82 5.78 4.21 3.84
N PHE A 83 6.03 3.29 2.90
CA PHE A 83 4.98 2.80 2.01
C PHE A 83 4.12 1.77 2.73
N ASP A 84 2.81 1.97 2.73
CA ASP A 84 1.88 1.02 3.30
C ASP A 84 1.62 -0.15 2.34
N PHE A 85 2.36 -1.26 2.54
CA PHE A 85 2.23 -2.45 1.71
C PHE A 85 0.86 -3.12 1.79
N SER A 86 0.06 -2.85 2.83
CA SER A 86 -1.28 -3.41 2.92
C SER A 86 -2.20 -2.85 1.84
N SER A 87 -1.90 -1.68 1.26
CA SER A 87 -2.64 -1.15 0.11
C SER A 87 -2.54 -2.03 -1.15
N LEU A 88 -1.54 -2.92 -1.22
CA LEU A 88 -1.41 -3.85 -2.35
C LEU A 88 -2.52 -4.92 -2.36
N THR A 89 -3.23 -5.12 -1.26
CA THR A 89 -4.40 -6.02 -1.23
C THR A 89 -5.61 -5.40 -1.94
N GLU A 90 -5.63 -4.08 -2.08
CA GLU A 90 -6.72 -3.30 -2.68
C GLU A 90 -6.48 -2.97 -4.17
N VAL A 91 -5.36 -3.40 -4.76
CA VAL A 91 -5.06 -3.22 -6.19
C VAL A 91 -5.28 -4.49 -6.99
N ASP A 92 -5.57 -4.32 -8.27
CA ASP A 92 -5.60 -5.42 -9.24
C ASP A 92 -4.32 -6.28 -9.19
N GLU A 93 -4.49 -7.60 -9.29
CA GLU A 93 -3.42 -8.62 -9.25
C GLU A 93 -2.24 -8.28 -10.17
N ALA A 94 -2.52 -7.83 -11.39
CA ALA A 94 -1.49 -7.48 -12.36
C ALA A 94 -0.59 -6.32 -11.88
N ILE A 95 -1.17 -5.35 -11.18
CA ILE A 95 -0.46 -4.18 -10.65
C ILE A 95 0.30 -4.57 -9.38
N ARG A 96 -0.33 -5.37 -8.51
CA ARG A 96 0.35 -5.93 -7.33
C ARG A 96 1.60 -6.69 -7.75
N MET A 97 1.47 -7.64 -8.67
CA MET A 97 2.59 -8.45 -9.15
C MET A 97 3.67 -7.60 -9.82
N GLU A 98 3.28 -6.65 -10.67
CA GLU A 98 4.21 -5.68 -11.26
C GLU A 98 5.06 -4.98 -10.19
N ILE A 99 4.42 -4.46 -9.13
CA ILE A 99 5.12 -3.79 -8.04
C ILE A 99 5.99 -4.77 -7.26
N VAL A 100 5.46 -5.91 -6.82
CA VAL A 100 6.18 -6.85 -5.96
C VAL A 100 7.39 -7.46 -6.68
N ASP A 101 7.25 -7.85 -7.95
CA ASP A 101 8.35 -8.41 -8.77
C ASP A 101 9.48 -7.39 -9.00
N SER A 102 9.19 -6.09 -8.87
CA SER A 102 10.19 -5.03 -9.00
C SER A 102 11.02 -4.82 -7.74
N LEU A 103 10.57 -5.36 -6.60
CA LEU A 103 11.18 -5.13 -5.29
C LEU A 103 12.16 -6.24 -4.91
N PRO A 104 13.22 -5.90 -4.17
CA PRO A 104 14.08 -6.93 -3.58
C PRO A 104 13.30 -7.79 -2.58
N ASN A 105 13.50 -9.12 -2.61
CA ASN A 105 12.94 -10.07 -1.63
C ASN A 105 13.19 -9.64 -0.17
N ALA A 106 14.31 -8.99 0.11
CA ALA A 106 14.60 -8.43 1.43
C ALA A 106 13.67 -7.28 1.85
N GLN A 107 13.23 -6.45 0.91
CA GLN A 107 12.28 -5.37 1.19
C GLN A 107 10.88 -5.93 1.41
N ILE A 108 10.46 -6.90 0.58
CA ILE A 108 9.19 -7.61 0.77
C ILE A 108 9.18 -8.31 2.14
N ALA A 109 10.29 -8.95 2.52
CA ALA A 109 10.43 -9.57 3.84
C ALA A 109 10.32 -8.59 5.01
N GLN A 110 10.76 -7.33 4.87
CA GLN A 110 10.53 -6.32 5.92
C GLN A 110 9.06 -5.91 5.95
N ALA A 111 8.48 -5.61 4.79
CA ALA A 111 7.09 -5.22 4.67
C ALA A 111 6.14 -6.25 5.28
N VAL A 112 6.26 -7.52 4.89
CA VAL A 112 5.37 -8.60 5.37
C VAL A 112 5.51 -8.90 6.88
N GLN A 113 6.53 -8.38 7.56
CA GLN A 113 6.62 -8.46 9.02
C GLN A 113 5.73 -7.43 9.72
N GLU A 114 5.47 -6.30 9.06
CA GLU A 114 4.64 -5.22 9.59
C GLU A 114 3.17 -5.40 9.23
N LEU A 115 2.88 -6.25 8.23
CA LEU A 115 1.54 -6.60 7.81
C LEU A 115 0.83 -7.57 8.74
N ASP A 116 -0.50 -7.49 8.70
CA ASP A 116 -1.34 -8.57 9.19
C ASP A 116 -1.11 -9.84 8.37
N SER A 117 -1.29 -10.99 9.00
CA SER A 117 -0.93 -12.26 8.36
C SER A 117 -1.82 -12.65 7.18
N ASP A 118 -3.04 -12.13 7.12
CA ASP A 118 -3.93 -12.39 6.00
C ASP A 118 -3.46 -11.59 4.77
N ASP A 119 -3.12 -10.30 4.95
CA ASP A 119 -2.54 -9.45 3.90
C ASP A 119 -1.18 -9.97 3.43
N ALA A 120 -0.32 -10.38 4.36
CA ALA A 120 0.96 -10.98 4.04
C ALA A 120 0.80 -12.28 3.24
N VAL A 121 -0.20 -13.12 3.55
CA VAL A 121 -0.49 -14.32 2.76
C VAL A 121 -0.97 -13.94 1.37
N TYR A 122 -1.87 -12.98 1.27
CA TYR A 122 -2.41 -12.50 0.00
C TYR A 122 -1.33 -11.94 -0.94
N ILE A 123 -0.33 -11.24 -0.40
CA ILE A 123 0.79 -10.74 -1.20
C ILE A 123 1.75 -11.87 -1.60
N LEU A 124 1.97 -12.85 -0.73
CA LEU A 124 2.96 -13.92 -0.94
C LEU A 124 2.43 -15.12 -1.73
N GLU A 125 1.12 -15.29 -1.87
CA GLU A 125 0.52 -16.48 -2.52
C GLU A 125 0.72 -16.50 -4.04
N ASP A 126 0.79 -15.32 -4.65
CA ASP A 126 0.94 -15.14 -6.11
C ASP A 126 2.41 -15.21 -6.57
N LEU A 127 3.38 -15.18 -5.64
CA LEU A 127 4.81 -15.20 -5.95
C LEU A 127 5.33 -16.56 -6.38
N GLU A 128 6.42 -16.56 -7.15
CA GLU A 128 7.14 -17.79 -7.46
C GLU A 128 7.64 -18.46 -6.18
N LYS A 129 7.62 -19.80 -6.18
CA LYS A 129 7.96 -20.57 -4.97
C LYS A 129 9.36 -20.27 -4.44
N GLU A 130 10.30 -19.99 -5.34
CA GLU A 130 11.68 -19.66 -5.01
C GLU A 130 11.76 -18.33 -4.25
N ASP A 131 11.08 -17.28 -4.73
CA ASP A 131 11.02 -15.98 -4.06
C ASP A 131 10.26 -16.06 -2.74
N GLN A 132 9.14 -16.78 -2.70
CA GLN A 132 8.39 -17.02 -1.48
C GLN A 132 9.26 -17.69 -0.41
N ASP A 133 10.00 -18.75 -0.75
CA ASP A 133 10.90 -19.43 0.19
C ASP A 133 12.07 -18.51 0.62
N GLU A 134 12.62 -17.68 -0.28
CA GLU A 134 13.65 -16.70 0.05
C GLU A 134 13.13 -15.65 1.04
N ILE A 135 11.97 -15.04 0.77
CA ILE A 135 11.32 -14.04 1.63
C ILE A 135 11.05 -14.66 3.01
N LEU A 136 10.38 -15.81 3.05
CA LEU A 136 10.07 -16.53 4.29
C LEU A 136 11.35 -16.87 5.09
N SER A 137 12.47 -17.16 4.41
CA SER A 137 13.75 -17.46 5.06
C SER A 137 14.37 -16.28 5.81
N GLN A 138 13.97 -15.05 5.48
CA GLN A 138 14.43 -13.82 6.12
C GLN A 138 13.58 -13.45 7.33
N LEU A 139 12.36 -13.99 7.43
CA LEU A 139 11.46 -13.74 8.55
C LEU A 139 11.90 -14.45 9.84
N PRO A 140 11.55 -13.91 11.01
CA PRO A 140 11.75 -14.62 12.27
C PRO A 140 10.95 -15.93 12.30
N PHE A 141 11.41 -16.87 13.13
CA PHE A 141 10.94 -18.26 13.09
C PHE A 141 9.42 -18.39 13.29
N THR A 142 8.82 -17.62 14.19
CA THR A 142 7.40 -17.74 14.54
C THR A 142 6.51 -17.32 13.36
N GLU A 143 6.85 -16.19 12.76
CA GLU A 143 6.17 -15.52 11.64
C GLU A 143 6.29 -16.40 10.39
N ARG A 144 7.49 -16.90 10.11
CA ARG A 144 7.72 -17.86 9.01
C ARG A 144 6.82 -19.08 9.11
N ILE A 145 6.71 -19.70 10.29
CA ILE A 145 5.90 -20.90 10.47
C ILE A 145 4.41 -20.59 10.34
N ARG A 146 3.97 -19.43 10.85
CA ARG A 146 2.59 -18.96 10.70
C ARG A 146 2.21 -18.79 9.22
N LEU A 147 2.98 -17.98 8.48
CA LEU A 147 2.70 -17.67 7.08
C LEU A 147 2.82 -18.91 6.20
N ARG A 148 3.85 -19.74 6.39
CA ARG A 148 4.02 -20.98 5.62
C ARG A 148 2.82 -21.91 5.76
N ARG A 149 2.26 -22.04 6.96
CA ARG A 149 1.08 -22.87 7.19
C ARG A 149 -0.16 -22.33 6.47
N SER A 150 -0.34 -21.01 6.45
CA SER A 150 -1.45 -20.38 5.71
C SER A 150 -1.29 -20.57 4.20
N LEU A 151 -0.07 -20.41 3.67
CA LEU A 151 0.23 -20.61 2.25
C LEU A 151 0.08 -22.07 1.78
N ASP A 152 0.30 -23.06 2.66
CA ASP A 152 0.08 -24.48 2.35
C ASP A 152 -1.41 -24.87 2.35
N TYR A 153 -2.29 -24.03 2.93
CA TYR A 153 -3.74 -24.26 3.04
C TYR A 153 -4.52 -22.96 2.85
N PRO A 154 -4.59 -22.41 1.61
CA PRO A 154 -5.42 -21.25 1.31
C PRO A 154 -6.90 -21.59 1.56
N GLU A 155 -7.66 -20.66 2.17
CA GLU A 155 -9.09 -20.83 2.48
C GLU A 155 -10.00 -20.85 1.24
#